data_AF-A0A9X3ETU6-F1
#
_entry.id   AF-A0A9X3ETU6-F1
#
_cell.length_a   1.000
_cell.length_b   1.000
_cell.length_c   1.000
_cell.angle_alpha   90.00
_cell.angle_beta   90.00
_cell.angle_gamma   90.00
#
_symmetry.space_group_name_H-M   'P 1'
#
loop_
_entity.id
_entity.type
_entity.pdbx_description
1 polymer ?
#
loop_
_entity_poly.entity_id
_entity_poly.type
_entity_poly.pdbx_seq_one_letter_code
_entity_poly.pdbx_strand_id
1 'polypeptide(L)'
;MAGAIACGVGCGPAEDGTSGASQATGVTGATGVTGANTQGNTGATGVTGESTGTDSDSGVPTGTSGNSGDEPTAGATSNDSSTPKLDLAMADFGAPPTGDGCTKVDFLFVLDNSISMGDEQQNLANSFPGFISTIQSQVQAQDYHIMVIDTDDQDKWGEKWDKCHNKCMTDDPGDNCLTVYFPDIICGMEPPAPEACDQTLGAGRNKGAGGPPVACPIDGGERYMTQDQGDLPGTFDCVADMGATGNSNERPAEALLTALGPQTQAGGCHPGFLRDDAVLVVTMISDEQENGSPGTPQSWYNDLLALKGGNETAIVMLSLNGDAETAGQECIPTAKMTEFVGYFGERGIIDSICAPDYSPFFQEAVGVIDYACDEFVPPG
;
A
#
# COMPACT_ATOMS: atom_id res chain seq x y z
N MET A 1 2.42 -27.84 -35.06
CA MET A 1 2.48 -27.63 -33.61
C MET A 1 2.85 -26.17 -33.38
N ALA A 2 1.86 -25.35 -33.06
CA ALA A 2 1.98 -24.01 -32.51
C ALA A 2 0.52 -23.61 -32.20
N GLY A 3 0.13 -23.72 -30.93
CA GLY A 3 -1.20 -23.31 -30.46
C GLY A 3 -1.03 -22.05 -29.62
N ALA A 4 -1.63 -20.96 -30.08
CA ALA A 4 -1.70 -19.70 -29.36
C ALA A 4 -2.64 -19.86 -28.15
N ILE A 5 -2.19 -19.41 -26.98
CA ILE A 5 -3.02 -19.26 -25.78
C ILE A 5 -3.58 -17.84 -25.82
N ALA A 6 -4.90 -17.73 -25.87
CA ALA A 6 -5.63 -16.47 -25.76
C ALA A 6 -5.89 -16.17 -24.28
N CYS A 7 -5.45 -14.99 -23.79
CA CYS A 7 -5.93 -14.43 -22.54
C CYS A 7 -7.38 -13.96 -22.71
N GLY A 8 -8.29 -14.51 -21.91
CA GLY A 8 -9.66 -14.05 -21.82
C GLY A 8 -9.74 -12.83 -20.90
N VAL A 9 -10.16 -11.70 -21.46
CA VAL A 9 -10.57 -10.50 -20.73
C VAL A 9 -11.93 -10.78 -20.12
N GLY A 10 -12.05 -10.66 -18.80
CA GLY A 10 -13.31 -10.82 -18.06
C GLY A 10 -13.57 -9.62 -17.15
N CYS A 11 -14.06 -8.51 -17.72
CA CYS A 11 -14.73 -7.48 -16.95
C CYS A 11 -16.10 -8.02 -16.50
N GLY A 12 -16.32 -8.13 -15.19
CA GLY A 12 -17.66 -8.30 -14.61
C GLY A 12 -18.47 -6.99 -14.71
N PRO A 13 -19.80 -7.05 -14.77
CA PRO A 13 -20.62 -5.84 -14.87
C PRO A 13 -20.65 -5.08 -13.55
N ALA A 14 -20.60 -3.75 -13.63
CA ALA A 14 -20.91 -2.84 -12.53
C ALA A 14 -22.39 -2.99 -12.11
N GLU A 15 -22.65 -3.18 -10.82
CA GLU A 15 -24.02 -3.17 -10.30
C GLU A 15 -24.47 -1.76 -9.87
N ASP A 16 -25.75 -1.52 -10.15
CA ASP A 16 -26.48 -0.26 -10.14
C ASP A 16 -26.83 0.16 -8.69
N GLY A 17 -26.15 1.18 -8.17
CA GLY A 17 -26.37 1.72 -6.83
C GLY A 17 -27.70 2.49 -6.71
N THR A 18 -28.79 1.79 -6.37
CA THR A 18 -30.05 2.42 -5.97
C THR A 18 -29.99 2.77 -4.48
N SER A 19 -29.80 4.05 -4.18
CA SER A 19 -29.82 4.60 -2.82
C SER A 19 -31.26 4.65 -2.27
N GLY A 20 -31.56 3.74 -1.35
CA GLY A 20 -32.77 3.79 -0.52
C GLY A 20 -32.60 4.78 0.63
N ALA A 21 -33.18 5.98 0.50
CA ALA A 21 -33.22 6.97 1.57
C ALA A 21 -34.10 6.48 2.73
N SER A 22 -33.47 6.13 3.86
CA SER A 22 -34.17 5.87 5.12
C SER A 22 -34.60 7.20 5.75
N GLN A 23 -35.90 7.32 5.97
CA GLN A 23 -36.53 8.46 6.63
C GLN A 23 -36.25 8.42 8.13
N ALA A 24 -35.64 9.49 8.64
CA ALA A 24 -35.85 9.93 10.01
C ALA A 24 -35.74 11.45 10.07
N THR A 25 -36.82 12.12 10.46
CA THR A 25 -36.84 13.05 11.61
C THR A 25 -38.15 13.84 11.70
N GLY A 26 -38.51 14.16 12.94
CA GLY A 26 -39.79 14.71 13.34
C GLY A 26 -40.00 16.20 13.05
N VAL A 27 -41.28 16.55 13.20
CA VAL A 27 -41.94 17.86 13.28
C VAL A 27 -41.17 18.81 14.24
N THR A 28 -40.89 20.10 14.00
CA THR A 28 -41.73 21.31 13.74
C THR A 28 -40.72 22.45 13.49
N GLY A 29 -40.75 23.28 12.45
CA GLY A 29 -41.68 24.39 12.22
C GLY A 29 -40.92 25.70 11.89
N ALA A 30 -41.46 26.48 10.94
CA ALA A 30 -41.26 27.92 10.66
C ALA A 30 -40.61 28.31 9.30
N THR A 31 -41.49 28.49 8.32
CA THR A 31 -41.67 29.67 7.44
C THR A 31 -40.52 30.25 6.61
N GLY A 32 -40.67 30.21 5.27
CA GLY A 32 -40.37 31.40 4.45
C GLY A 32 -39.89 31.24 3.00
N VAL A 33 -40.85 31.34 2.05
CA VAL A 33 -40.79 32.17 0.81
C VAL A 33 -39.93 31.72 -0.39
N THR A 34 -40.65 31.16 -1.38
CA THR A 34 -40.64 31.34 -2.86
C THR A 34 -39.37 31.66 -3.66
N GLY A 35 -39.22 30.96 -4.80
CA GLY A 35 -38.49 31.47 -5.96
C GLY A 35 -38.34 30.44 -7.08
N ALA A 36 -39.31 30.35 -7.98
CA ALA A 36 -39.18 29.63 -9.25
C ALA A 36 -38.38 30.47 -10.25
N ASN A 37 -37.52 29.85 -11.07
CA ASN A 37 -37.34 30.31 -12.45
C ASN A 37 -36.86 29.19 -13.39
N THR A 38 -37.58 29.10 -14.52
CA THR A 38 -37.38 28.27 -15.71
C THR A 38 -36.71 29.07 -16.82
N GLN A 39 -35.78 28.46 -17.56
CA GLN A 39 -35.42 28.69 -18.99
C GLN A 39 -34.09 27.92 -19.23
N GLY A 40 -33.88 27.03 -20.20
CA GLY A 40 -34.47 26.84 -21.52
C GLY A 40 -33.66 27.61 -22.58
N ASN A 41 -32.80 26.92 -23.37
CA ASN A 41 -32.80 26.86 -24.85
C ASN A 41 -31.40 26.51 -25.47
N THR A 42 -31.38 25.51 -26.38
CA THR A 42 -30.66 25.37 -27.71
C THR A 42 -29.17 25.75 -27.84
N GLY A 43 -28.26 25.05 -28.56
CA GLY A 43 -28.36 24.12 -29.70
C GLY A 43 -27.74 24.71 -30.98
N ALA A 44 -26.59 24.18 -31.47
CA ALA A 44 -26.04 24.27 -32.85
C ALA A 44 -24.66 23.55 -32.94
N THR A 45 -24.52 22.39 -33.63
CA THR A 45 -23.94 22.18 -35.00
C THR A 45 -22.59 22.89 -35.23
N GLY A 46 -21.45 22.30 -35.60
CA GLY A 46 -21.10 21.05 -36.27
C GLY A 46 -20.27 21.38 -37.53
N VAL A 47 -18.99 21.00 -37.64
CA VAL A 47 -18.20 20.98 -38.91
C VAL A 47 -17.05 19.96 -38.81
N THR A 48 -16.97 19.12 -39.84
CA THR A 48 -15.93 18.15 -40.23
C THR A 48 -14.75 18.79 -40.97
N GLY A 49 -13.54 18.23 -40.89
CA GLY A 49 -12.45 18.55 -41.82
C GLY A 49 -11.18 17.71 -41.61
N GLU A 50 -10.81 16.95 -42.64
CA GLU A 50 -9.67 16.03 -42.71
C GLU A 50 -8.56 16.54 -43.64
N SER A 51 -7.30 16.26 -43.26
CA SER A 51 -6.02 16.12 -43.99
C SER A 51 -5.50 17.16 -45.00
N THR A 52 -4.20 17.50 -44.87
CA THR A 52 -3.07 17.03 -45.74
C THR A 52 -1.78 17.86 -45.52
N GLY A 53 -0.59 17.21 -45.57
CA GLY A 53 0.71 17.91 -45.69
C GLY A 53 2.00 17.12 -45.35
N THR A 54 2.49 16.36 -46.34
CA THR A 54 3.87 15.90 -46.74
C THR A 54 5.07 16.83 -46.37
N ASP A 55 6.38 16.50 -46.34
CA ASP A 55 7.28 15.38 -46.77
C ASP A 55 8.74 15.62 -46.26
N SER A 56 9.61 14.59 -46.33
CA SER A 56 11.07 14.60 -46.64
C SER A 56 12.12 14.23 -45.55
N ASP A 57 12.46 12.94 -45.52
CA ASP A 57 13.70 12.27 -45.98
C ASP A 57 15.14 12.64 -45.50
N SER A 58 15.81 11.57 -45.03
CA SER A 58 17.22 11.12 -45.15
C SER A 58 18.44 11.88 -44.62
N GLY A 59 19.31 11.13 -43.92
CA GLY A 59 20.74 11.42 -43.83
C GLY A 59 21.55 10.58 -42.82
N VAL A 60 22.01 9.39 -43.22
CA VAL A 60 23.13 8.66 -42.57
C VAL A 60 24.45 9.12 -43.23
N PRO A 61 25.55 9.21 -42.47
CA PRO A 61 26.77 8.56 -42.95
C PRO A 61 27.56 7.82 -41.85
N THR A 62 28.08 6.67 -42.24
CA THR A 62 29.18 5.90 -41.64
C THR A 62 30.55 6.54 -41.93
N GLY A 63 31.49 6.45 -40.99
CA GLY A 63 32.90 6.80 -41.21
C GLY A 63 33.82 6.22 -40.11
N THR A 64 34.85 5.50 -40.54
CA THR A 64 35.67 4.52 -39.81
C THR A 64 37.05 5.06 -39.39
N SER A 65 37.58 4.53 -38.28
CA SER A 65 38.99 4.36 -37.86
C SER A 65 39.88 5.57 -37.50
N GLY A 66 40.49 5.48 -36.31
CA GLY A 66 41.70 6.20 -35.91
C GLY A 66 42.23 5.71 -34.55
N ASN A 67 43.29 4.90 -34.57
CA ASN A 67 43.94 4.23 -33.43
C ASN A 67 45.11 5.07 -32.87
N SER A 68 45.47 4.87 -31.59
CA SER A 68 46.82 4.95 -30.92
C SER A 68 46.76 5.72 -29.60
N GLY A 69 46.94 5.05 -28.46
CA GLY A 69 48.18 5.03 -27.64
C GLY A 69 47.88 5.77 -26.32
N ASP A 70 48.29 5.41 -25.12
CA ASP A 70 49.34 4.55 -24.58
C ASP A 70 48.88 4.03 -23.20
N GLU A 71 49.28 2.80 -22.87
CA GLU A 71 49.44 2.30 -21.50
C GLU A 71 50.88 2.61 -21.05
N PRO A 72 51.12 2.78 -19.74
CA PRO A 72 51.85 1.69 -19.08
C PRO A 72 51.35 1.39 -17.66
N THR A 73 50.84 0.17 -17.52
CA THR A 73 51.17 -0.90 -16.58
C THR A 73 52.05 -0.58 -15.36
N ALA A 74 51.50 -0.87 -14.18
CA ALA A 74 52.04 -1.69 -13.06
C ALA A 74 51.46 -1.13 -11.74
N GLY A 75 50.72 -1.86 -10.90
CA GLY A 75 50.80 -3.26 -10.55
C GLY A 75 51.05 -3.35 -9.05
N ALA A 76 49.99 -3.47 -8.25
CA ALA A 76 50.07 -3.88 -6.85
C ALA A 76 48.80 -4.65 -6.47
N THR A 77 48.98 -5.95 -6.30
CA THR A 77 48.01 -6.93 -5.81
C THR A 77 47.60 -6.66 -4.37
N SER A 78 46.30 -6.65 -4.08
CA SER A 78 45.78 -7.15 -2.80
C SER A 78 44.40 -7.76 -3.06
N ASN A 79 44.27 -9.04 -2.73
CA ASN A 79 43.00 -9.74 -2.64
C ASN A 79 42.22 -9.15 -1.46
N ASP A 80 41.02 -8.64 -1.71
CA ASP A 80 39.95 -8.76 -0.73
C ASP A 80 38.60 -8.92 -1.45
N SER A 81 37.76 -9.72 -0.83
CA SER A 81 36.54 -10.35 -1.33
C SER A 81 35.61 -9.45 -2.16
N SER A 82 35.27 -9.95 -3.35
CA SER A 82 34.26 -9.40 -4.24
C SER A 82 32.85 -9.65 -3.68
N THR A 83 32.39 -8.77 -2.79
CA THR A 83 30.97 -8.43 -2.73
C THR A 83 30.71 -7.37 -3.81
N PRO A 84 29.77 -7.54 -4.74
CA PRO A 84 29.38 -6.47 -5.64
C PRO A 84 28.83 -5.32 -4.79
N LYS A 85 29.60 -4.23 -4.66
CA LYS A 85 29.05 -2.95 -4.24
C LYS A 85 28.23 -2.46 -5.43
N LEU A 86 26.92 -2.58 -5.32
CA LEU A 86 26.02 -1.84 -6.20
C LEU A 86 26.18 -0.37 -5.79
N ASP A 87 26.79 0.42 -6.67
CA ASP A 87 26.77 1.88 -6.62
C ASP A 87 25.32 2.32 -6.89
N LEU A 88 24.45 2.17 -5.89
CA LEU A 88 23.20 2.90 -5.85
C LEU A 88 23.59 4.38 -5.79
N ALA A 89 22.99 5.19 -6.65
CA ALA A 89 23.06 6.64 -6.48
C ALA A 89 22.42 6.94 -5.13
N MET A 90 23.25 7.06 -4.09
CA MET A 90 22.80 7.57 -2.80
C MET A 90 22.13 8.89 -3.12
N ALA A 91 20.89 9.06 -2.69
CA ALA A 91 20.31 10.39 -2.65
C ALA A 91 21.33 11.29 -1.93
N ASP A 92 21.65 12.43 -2.54
CA ASP A 92 22.67 13.35 -2.05
C ASP A 92 22.12 14.08 -0.83
N PHE A 93 22.08 13.38 0.31
CA PHE A 93 21.49 13.85 1.57
C PHE A 93 22.36 14.92 2.29
N GLY A 94 23.40 15.45 1.65
CA GLY A 94 24.20 16.54 2.19
C GLY A 94 25.11 16.12 3.37
N ALA A 95 25.06 16.87 4.47
CA ALA A 95 26.04 16.81 5.57
C ALA A 95 26.10 15.42 6.23
N PRO A 96 27.25 15.03 6.83
CA PRO A 96 27.39 13.73 7.48
C PRO A 96 26.39 13.58 8.65
N PRO A 97 25.92 12.34 8.89
CA PRO A 97 24.88 12.12 9.87
C PRO A 97 25.32 12.49 11.29
N THR A 98 24.37 12.98 12.07
CA THR A 98 24.56 13.53 13.43
C THR A 98 23.88 12.72 14.53
N GLY A 99 23.16 11.65 14.18
CA GLY A 99 22.46 10.77 15.10
C GLY A 99 23.36 9.73 15.78
N ASP A 100 22.80 9.06 16.80
CA ASP A 100 23.46 7.95 17.51
C ASP A 100 23.28 6.60 16.78
N GLY A 101 22.50 6.59 15.68
CA GLY A 101 22.11 5.40 14.95
C GLY A 101 20.84 4.75 15.52
N CYS A 102 20.01 4.15 14.66
CA CYS A 102 18.87 3.36 15.09
C CYS A 102 19.31 1.94 15.45
N THR A 103 18.89 1.44 16.62
CA THR A 103 19.03 0.02 16.98
C THR A 103 17.74 -0.76 16.75
N LYS A 104 16.62 -0.04 16.56
CA LYS A 104 15.28 -0.57 16.43
C LYS A 104 14.51 0.10 15.29
N VAL A 105 13.68 -0.68 14.60
CA VAL A 105 12.79 -0.18 13.55
C VAL A 105 11.40 -0.80 13.67
N ASP A 106 10.34 0.00 13.59
CA ASP A 106 8.96 -0.45 13.53
C ASP A 106 8.45 -0.25 12.09
N PHE A 107 8.12 -1.33 11.39
CA PHE A 107 7.53 -1.33 10.06
C PHE A 107 6.02 -1.50 10.15
N LEU A 108 5.27 -0.53 9.65
CA LEU A 108 3.82 -0.58 9.54
C LEU A 108 3.42 -0.55 8.07
N PHE A 109 2.81 -1.63 7.60
CA PHE A 109 2.19 -1.71 6.28
C PHE A 109 0.69 -1.45 6.43
N VAL A 110 0.21 -0.42 5.75
CA VAL A 110 -1.20 -0.01 5.70
C VAL A 110 -1.71 -0.36 4.32
N LEU A 111 -2.50 -1.43 4.23
CA LEU A 111 -2.88 -2.03 2.96
C LEU A 111 -4.36 -1.85 2.69
N ASP A 112 -4.66 -1.30 1.53
CA ASP A 112 -5.98 -1.30 0.95
C ASP A 112 -6.46 -2.74 0.69
N ASN A 113 -7.67 -3.05 1.15
CA ASN A 113 -8.29 -4.36 1.02
C ASN A 113 -9.49 -4.35 0.07
N SER A 114 -9.67 -3.29 -0.71
CA SER A 114 -10.70 -3.17 -1.74
C SER A 114 -10.58 -4.28 -2.79
N ILE A 115 -11.62 -4.40 -3.63
CA ILE A 115 -11.76 -5.54 -4.55
C ILE A 115 -10.71 -5.52 -5.68
N SER A 116 -10.15 -4.37 -6.02
CA SER A 116 -9.14 -4.22 -7.07
C SER A 116 -7.75 -4.66 -6.63
N MET A 117 -7.45 -4.62 -5.32
CA MET A 117 -6.10 -4.79 -4.75
C MET A 117 -5.49 -6.19 -4.83
N GLY A 118 -6.15 -7.16 -5.48
CA GLY A 118 -5.69 -8.55 -5.49
C GLY A 118 -4.30 -8.74 -6.12
N ASP A 119 -4.04 -8.08 -7.25
CA ASP A 119 -2.75 -8.17 -7.93
C ASP A 119 -1.65 -7.41 -7.16
N GLU A 120 -2.01 -6.27 -6.56
CA GLU A 120 -1.14 -5.40 -5.78
C GLU A 120 -0.69 -6.08 -4.47
N GLN A 121 -1.60 -6.77 -3.76
CA GLN A 121 -1.27 -7.58 -2.58
C GLN A 121 -0.25 -8.68 -2.94
N GLN A 122 -0.42 -9.34 -4.09
CA GLN A 122 0.50 -10.36 -4.56
C GLN A 122 1.87 -9.77 -4.96
N ASN A 123 1.90 -8.61 -5.61
CA ASN A 123 3.15 -7.90 -5.95
C ASN A 123 3.93 -7.52 -4.68
N LEU A 124 3.23 -7.00 -3.66
CA LEU A 124 3.82 -6.71 -2.35
C LEU A 124 4.44 -7.95 -1.72
N ALA A 125 3.69 -9.06 -1.65
CA ALA A 125 4.18 -10.31 -1.09
C ALA A 125 5.42 -10.84 -1.83
N ASN A 126 5.47 -10.68 -3.15
CA ASN A 126 6.63 -11.10 -3.97
C ASN A 126 7.87 -10.24 -3.74
N SER A 127 7.71 -8.93 -3.48
CA SER A 127 8.83 -8.00 -3.27
C SER A 127 9.35 -8.02 -1.83
N PHE A 128 8.51 -8.38 -0.85
CA PHE A 128 8.85 -8.34 0.58
C PHE A 128 10.09 -9.17 0.97
N PRO A 129 10.33 -10.40 0.48
CA PRO A 129 11.53 -11.18 0.82
C PRO A 129 12.83 -10.46 0.47
N GLY A 130 12.87 -9.77 -0.69
CA GLY A 130 14.01 -8.98 -1.10
C GLY A 130 14.20 -7.74 -0.25
N PHE A 131 13.10 -7.05 0.07
CA PHE A 131 13.10 -5.90 0.97
C PHE A 131 13.68 -6.24 2.35
N ILE A 132 13.10 -7.24 3.03
CA ILE A 132 13.51 -7.57 4.39
C ILE A 132 14.93 -8.14 4.45
N SER A 133 15.34 -8.91 3.44
CA SER A 133 16.73 -9.38 3.32
C SER A 133 17.71 -8.21 3.19
N THR A 134 17.31 -7.15 2.48
CA THR A 134 18.17 -5.98 2.30
C THR A 134 18.26 -5.18 3.60
N ILE A 135 17.13 -4.94 4.28
CA ILE A 135 17.08 -4.32 5.61
C ILE A 135 18.01 -5.05 6.59
N GLN A 136 17.87 -6.38 6.74
CA GLN A 136 18.69 -7.20 7.63
C GLN A 136 20.19 -7.17 7.32
N SER A 137 20.56 -6.80 6.08
CA SER A 137 21.95 -6.78 5.63
C SER A 137 22.59 -5.39 5.63
N GLN A 138 21.79 -4.33 5.48
CA GLN A 138 22.28 -2.95 5.28
C GLN A 138 21.98 -2.05 6.48
N VAL A 139 20.84 -2.22 7.14
CA VAL A 139 20.44 -1.38 8.26
C VAL A 139 21.03 -1.93 9.55
N GLN A 140 21.54 -1.06 10.42
CA GLN A 140 22.19 -1.46 11.67
C GLN A 140 21.22 -2.09 12.69
N ALA A 141 19.92 -1.79 12.57
CA ALA A 141 18.88 -2.27 13.46
C ALA A 141 18.59 -3.76 13.24
N GLN A 142 18.76 -4.53 14.32
CA GLN A 142 18.48 -5.96 14.35
C GLN A 142 17.24 -6.31 15.19
N ASP A 143 16.60 -5.30 15.77
CA ASP A 143 15.39 -5.43 16.57
C ASP A 143 14.24 -4.70 15.87
N TYR A 144 13.35 -5.45 15.21
CA TYR A 144 12.29 -4.87 14.42
C TYR A 144 10.93 -5.46 14.75
N HIS A 145 9.91 -4.60 14.66
CA HIS A 145 8.51 -5.00 14.61
C HIS A 145 7.99 -4.82 13.19
N ILE A 146 7.18 -5.76 12.69
CA ILE A 146 6.54 -5.66 11.38
C ILE A 146 5.05 -5.95 11.56
N MET A 147 4.20 -4.99 11.23
CA MET A 147 2.76 -5.11 11.34
C MET A 147 2.08 -4.76 10.03
N VAL A 148 1.02 -5.50 9.72
CA VAL A 148 0.11 -5.21 8.61
C VAL A 148 -1.25 -4.84 9.19
N ILE A 149 -1.83 -3.75 8.71
CA ILE A 149 -3.22 -3.34 8.99
C ILE A 149 -3.96 -3.17 7.66
N ASP A 150 -5.28 -3.32 7.71
CA ASP A 150 -6.17 -2.91 6.62
C ASP A 150 -6.71 -1.48 6.86
N THR A 151 -7.41 -0.97 5.86
CA THR A 151 -7.93 0.41 5.81
C THR A 151 -9.45 0.50 5.99
N ASP A 152 -10.09 -0.61 6.38
CA ASP A 152 -11.53 -0.74 6.58
C ASP A 152 -11.86 -1.34 7.97
N ASP A 153 -12.91 -0.86 8.62
CA ASP A 153 -13.46 -1.46 9.84
C ASP A 153 -14.71 -2.31 9.59
N GLN A 154 -15.13 -2.40 8.33
CA GLN A 154 -16.27 -3.15 7.84
C GLN A 154 -15.77 -4.28 6.95
N ASP A 155 -15.00 -5.22 7.50
CA ASP A 155 -14.64 -6.42 6.75
C ASP A 155 -15.93 -7.09 6.22
N LYS A 156 -16.18 -6.94 4.91
CA LYS A 156 -17.36 -7.49 4.24
C LYS A 156 -17.25 -9.00 4.09
N TRP A 157 -16.18 -9.62 4.59
CA TRP A 157 -16.03 -11.06 4.67
C TRP A 157 -17.28 -11.75 5.23
N GLY A 158 -17.80 -11.29 6.37
CA GLY A 158 -19.00 -11.90 6.99
C GLY A 158 -20.26 -11.76 6.13
N GLU A 159 -20.49 -10.59 5.54
CA GLU A 159 -21.63 -10.37 4.64
C GLU A 159 -21.51 -11.18 3.34
N LYS A 160 -20.30 -11.27 2.78
CA LYS A 160 -20.00 -12.05 1.57
C LYS A 160 -20.12 -13.54 1.84
N TRP A 161 -19.65 -13.99 3.01
CA TRP A 161 -19.84 -15.34 3.49
C TRP A 161 -21.32 -15.68 3.56
N ASP A 162 -22.15 -14.86 4.20
CA ASP A 162 -23.59 -15.11 4.29
C ASP A 162 -24.25 -15.21 2.91
N LYS A 163 -23.86 -14.34 1.97
CA LYS A 163 -24.33 -14.41 0.57
C LYS A 163 -23.92 -15.72 -0.10
N CYS A 164 -22.65 -16.10 -0.02
CA CYS A 164 -22.15 -17.33 -0.66
C CYS A 164 -22.69 -18.59 0.04
N HIS A 165 -22.74 -18.64 1.37
CA HIS A 165 -23.30 -19.74 2.16
C HIS A 165 -24.76 -20.00 1.81
N ASN A 166 -25.60 -18.94 1.76
CA ASN A 166 -27.01 -19.08 1.40
C ASN A 166 -27.20 -19.58 -0.03
N LYS A 167 -26.37 -19.13 -0.98
CA LYS A 167 -26.39 -19.64 -2.37
C LYS A 167 -25.91 -21.08 -2.48
N CYS A 168 -24.86 -21.46 -1.75
CA CYS A 168 -24.31 -22.82 -1.67
C CYS A 168 -25.37 -23.85 -1.25
N MET A 169 -26.36 -23.42 -0.45
CA MET A 169 -27.46 -24.26 0.03
C MET A 169 -28.63 -24.39 -0.95
N THR A 170 -28.57 -23.73 -2.11
CA THR A 170 -29.60 -23.83 -3.16
C THR A 170 -29.12 -24.68 -4.34
N ASP A 171 -30.04 -25.31 -5.08
CA ASP A 171 -29.73 -26.12 -6.27
C ASP A 171 -29.16 -25.30 -7.46
N ASP A 172 -28.93 -24.00 -7.25
CA ASP A 172 -28.30 -23.09 -8.19
C ASP A 172 -27.03 -22.50 -7.53
N PRO A 173 -25.85 -23.15 -7.68
CA PRO A 173 -24.58 -22.55 -7.28
C PRO A 173 -24.23 -21.32 -8.13
N GLY A 174 -25.17 -20.78 -8.92
CA GLY A 174 -25.14 -19.53 -9.67
C GLY A 174 -24.82 -18.33 -8.78
N ASP A 175 -23.54 -18.16 -8.51
CA ASP A 175 -22.73 -17.14 -9.13
C ASP A 175 -21.27 -17.54 -8.88
N ASN A 176 -20.36 -16.91 -9.59
CA ASN A 176 -18.92 -16.88 -9.34
C ASN A 176 -18.47 -16.68 -7.87
N CYS A 177 -19.38 -16.57 -6.88
CA CYS A 177 -19.15 -16.61 -5.43
C CYS A 177 -18.11 -17.67 -4.99
N LEU A 178 -18.29 -18.91 -5.45
CA LEU A 178 -17.43 -20.05 -5.08
C LEU A 178 -16.06 -20.03 -5.79
N THR A 179 -15.86 -19.19 -6.80
CA THR A 179 -14.63 -19.16 -7.61
C THR A 179 -13.89 -17.83 -7.53
N VAL A 180 -14.55 -16.75 -7.11
CA VAL A 180 -14.01 -15.37 -7.08
C VAL A 180 -13.76 -14.90 -5.64
N TYR A 181 -14.60 -15.29 -4.68
CA TYR A 181 -14.48 -14.80 -3.30
C TYR A 181 -14.02 -15.89 -2.32
N PHE A 182 -14.53 -17.13 -2.45
CA PHE A 182 -14.21 -18.20 -1.51
C PHE A 182 -14.06 -19.56 -2.20
N PRO A 183 -12.89 -19.86 -2.80
CA PRO A 183 -12.64 -21.16 -3.45
C PRO A 183 -12.79 -22.35 -2.50
N ASP A 184 -12.57 -22.14 -1.19
CA ASP A 184 -12.54 -23.18 -0.16
C ASP A 184 -13.82 -23.25 0.69
N ILE A 185 -14.91 -22.58 0.29
CA ILE A 185 -16.14 -22.61 1.09
C ILE A 185 -16.78 -24.00 1.09
N ILE A 186 -17.00 -24.55 2.28
CA ILE A 186 -17.72 -25.80 2.50
C ILE A 186 -19.17 -25.45 2.86
N CYS A 187 -20.14 -25.79 2.00
CA CYS A 187 -21.56 -25.53 2.28
C CYS A 187 -21.93 -26.14 3.65
N GLY A 188 -22.54 -25.34 4.53
CA GLY A 188 -22.99 -25.78 5.85
C GLY A 188 -21.97 -25.66 6.97
N MET A 189 -20.78 -25.13 6.67
CA MET A 189 -19.89 -24.62 7.71
C MET A 189 -20.48 -23.33 8.29
N GLU A 190 -20.46 -23.22 9.63
CA GLU A 190 -20.69 -21.96 10.33
C GLU A 190 -19.32 -21.29 10.53
N PRO A 191 -19.17 -20.01 10.16
CA PRO A 191 -17.91 -19.32 10.32
C PRO A 191 -17.60 -19.12 11.81
N PRO A 192 -16.32 -19.10 12.22
CA PRO A 192 -15.99 -18.66 13.56
C PRO A 192 -16.46 -17.20 13.73
N ALA A 193 -16.94 -16.86 14.92
CA ALA A 193 -17.25 -15.47 15.22
C ALA A 193 -15.97 -14.63 15.10
N PRO A 194 -16.02 -13.45 14.46
CA PRO A 194 -14.87 -12.56 14.37
C PRO A 194 -14.44 -12.13 15.78
N GLU A 195 -13.14 -11.98 15.98
CA GLU A 195 -12.59 -11.43 17.20
C GLU A 195 -12.80 -9.92 17.22
N ALA A 196 -12.84 -9.30 18.41
CA ALA A 196 -13.07 -7.86 18.52
C ALA A 196 -12.05 -7.03 17.72
N CYS A 197 -10.78 -7.46 17.72
CA CYS A 197 -9.72 -6.81 16.95
C CYS A 197 -9.87 -6.99 15.43
N ASP A 198 -10.51 -8.04 14.94
CA ASP A 198 -10.75 -8.21 13.50
C ASP A 198 -11.78 -7.20 12.97
N GLN A 199 -12.55 -6.56 13.86
CA GLN A 199 -13.58 -5.58 13.52
C GLN A 199 -13.17 -4.15 13.90
N THR A 200 -11.91 -3.95 14.24
CA THR A 200 -11.41 -2.68 14.78
C THR A 200 -10.48 -2.03 13.78
N LEU A 201 -10.83 -0.81 13.32
CA LEU A 201 -9.97 -0.04 12.40
C LEU A 201 -8.54 0.05 12.92
N GLY A 202 -7.58 -0.23 12.05
CA GLY A 202 -6.16 -0.12 12.36
C GLY A 202 -5.67 -1.14 13.38
N ALA A 203 -6.42 -2.20 13.69
CA ALA A 203 -5.89 -3.33 14.44
C ALA A 203 -4.92 -4.16 13.56
N GLY A 204 -3.81 -4.61 14.14
CA GLY A 204 -2.87 -5.51 13.47
C GLY A 204 -3.58 -6.79 13.00
N ARG A 205 -3.24 -7.26 11.80
CA ARG A 205 -3.84 -8.47 11.24
C ARG A 205 -3.06 -9.71 11.68
N ASN A 206 -3.80 -10.81 11.89
CA ASN A 206 -3.25 -12.13 12.19
C ASN A 206 -3.95 -13.23 11.38
N LYS A 207 -4.66 -12.86 10.31
CA LYS A 207 -5.44 -13.76 9.46
C LYS A 207 -5.18 -13.43 7.99
N GLY A 208 -5.06 -14.44 7.14
CA GLY A 208 -4.95 -14.28 5.69
C GLY A 208 -6.27 -14.54 4.98
N ALA A 209 -6.24 -14.39 3.67
CA ALA A 209 -7.34 -14.71 2.76
C ALA A 209 -7.73 -16.19 2.86
N GLY A 210 -8.97 -16.49 2.54
CA GLY A 210 -9.52 -17.85 2.56
C GLY A 210 -11.02 -17.87 2.79
N GLY A 211 -11.59 -19.07 2.91
CA GLY A 211 -12.97 -19.33 3.35
C GLY A 211 -13.23 -18.74 4.75
N PRO A 212 -13.42 -19.48 5.85
CA PRO A 212 -13.10 -18.85 7.14
C PRO A 212 -11.66 -18.30 7.06
N PRO A 213 -11.38 -17.04 7.49
CA PRO A 213 -10.06 -16.46 7.34
C PRO A 213 -9.02 -17.34 8.03
N VAL A 214 -7.89 -17.56 7.38
CA VAL A 214 -6.88 -18.52 7.84
C VAL A 214 -5.98 -17.83 8.85
N ALA A 215 -5.83 -18.39 10.05
CA ALA A 215 -4.91 -17.83 11.04
C ALA A 215 -3.46 -17.89 10.52
N CYS A 216 -2.78 -16.74 10.52
CA CYS A 216 -1.39 -16.63 10.13
C CYS A 216 -0.45 -17.03 11.27
N PRO A 217 0.72 -17.63 10.98
CA PRO A 217 1.61 -18.18 11.98
C PRO A 217 2.49 -17.11 12.65
N ILE A 218 1.89 -16.06 13.23
CA ILE A 218 2.63 -15.04 13.99
C ILE A 218 3.10 -15.64 15.32
N ASP A 219 4.41 -15.58 15.57
CA ASP A 219 5.01 -16.08 16.80
C ASP A 219 4.65 -15.21 18.00
N GLY A 220 4.51 -15.82 19.17
CA GLY A 220 4.16 -15.11 20.41
C GLY A 220 2.67 -14.81 20.59
N GLY A 221 1.84 -15.02 19.56
CA GLY A 221 0.40 -14.72 19.61
C GLY A 221 0.08 -13.22 19.57
N GLU A 222 1.05 -12.41 19.17
CA GLU A 222 0.90 -10.99 18.91
C GLU A 222 0.19 -10.74 17.56
N ARG A 223 -0.10 -9.47 17.26
CA ARG A 223 -0.65 -9.04 15.95
C ARG A 223 0.39 -8.31 15.10
N TYR A 224 1.66 -8.51 15.42
CA TYR A 224 2.84 -8.05 14.69
C TYR A 224 3.96 -9.06 14.83
N MET A 225 4.83 -9.13 13.84
CA MET A 225 6.01 -10.01 13.81
C MET A 225 7.20 -9.30 14.46
N THR A 226 8.10 -10.08 15.05
CA THR A 226 9.37 -9.58 15.62
C THR A 226 10.56 -10.16 14.88
N GLN A 227 11.78 -9.74 15.24
CA GLN A 227 13.02 -10.33 14.73
C GLN A 227 13.14 -11.85 14.98
N ASP A 228 12.43 -12.39 15.97
CA ASP A 228 12.47 -13.81 16.32
C ASP A 228 11.46 -14.68 15.54
N GLN A 229 10.68 -14.08 14.63
CA GLN A 229 9.70 -14.77 13.79
C GLN A 229 10.37 -15.88 12.95
N GLY A 230 9.95 -17.13 13.14
CA GLY A 230 10.60 -18.29 12.54
C GLY A 230 10.54 -18.33 11.00
N ASP A 231 9.36 -18.04 10.42
CA ASP A 231 9.16 -17.90 8.98
C ASP A 231 8.61 -16.51 8.66
N LEU A 232 9.48 -15.49 8.73
CA LEU A 232 9.07 -14.10 8.51
C LEU A 232 8.46 -13.86 7.11
N PRO A 233 9.07 -14.31 6.00
CA PRO A 233 8.47 -14.10 4.67
C PRO A 233 7.12 -14.79 4.50
N GLY A 234 6.98 -16.05 4.92
CA GLY A 234 5.71 -16.77 4.82
C GLY A 234 4.62 -16.22 5.76
N THR A 235 5.03 -15.70 6.92
CA THR A 235 4.08 -15.05 7.84
C THR A 235 3.60 -13.72 7.29
N PHE A 236 4.51 -12.90 6.73
CA PHE A 236 4.15 -11.64 6.08
C PHE A 236 3.24 -11.87 4.88
N ASP A 237 3.58 -12.82 4.00
CA ASP A 237 2.76 -13.23 2.85
C ASP A 237 1.33 -13.54 3.30
N CYS A 238 1.17 -14.35 4.36
CA CYS A 238 -0.14 -14.67 4.92
C CYS A 238 -0.93 -13.46 5.41
N VAL A 239 -0.29 -12.50 6.12
CA VAL A 239 -1.04 -11.33 6.66
C VAL A 239 -1.27 -10.24 5.62
N ALA A 240 -0.43 -10.18 4.58
CA ALA A 240 -0.54 -9.23 3.47
C ALA A 240 -1.57 -9.69 2.44
N ASP A 241 -1.69 -11.00 2.17
CA ASP A 241 -2.81 -11.58 1.44
C ASP A 241 -4.05 -11.61 2.35
N MET A 242 -4.78 -10.50 2.36
CA MET A 242 -5.97 -10.33 3.20
C MET A 242 -7.28 -10.61 2.48
N GLY A 243 -7.19 -10.80 1.17
CA GLY A 243 -8.33 -10.94 0.28
C GLY A 243 -8.89 -9.58 -0.10
N ALA A 244 -9.14 -9.42 -1.40
CA ALA A 244 -9.72 -8.23 -2.00
C ALA A 244 -11.24 -8.17 -1.72
N THR A 245 -11.61 -8.05 -0.44
CA THR A 245 -13.00 -8.16 0.01
C THR A 245 -13.58 -6.94 0.70
N GLY A 246 -12.77 -5.93 0.98
CA GLY A 246 -13.12 -4.68 1.65
C GLY A 246 -13.97 -3.71 0.84
N ASN A 247 -13.96 -2.45 1.27
CA ASN A 247 -14.83 -1.39 0.80
C ASN A 247 -14.07 -0.28 0.08
N SER A 248 -14.50 0.09 -1.13
CA SER A 248 -13.88 1.17 -1.92
C SER A 248 -13.83 2.57 -1.25
N ASN A 249 -14.42 2.75 -0.07
CA ASN A 249 -14.25 3.99 0.71
C ASN A 249 -13.19 3.76 1.80
N GLU A 250 -11.94 3.75 1.36
CA GLU A 250 -10.79 3.44 2.19
C GLU A 250 -10.38 4.60 3.11
N ARG A 251 -9.77 4.25 4.24
CA ARG A 251 -9.36 5.20 5.30
C ARG A 251 -7.91 5.02 5.75
N PRO A 252 -6.89 4.94 4.86
CA PRO A 252 -5.50 4.70 5.25
C PRO A 252 -4.94 5.64 6.31
N ALA A 253 -5.18 6.96 6.24
CA ALA A 253 -4.64 7.86 7.26
C ALA A 253 -5.29 7.64 8.64
N GLU A 254 -6.59 7.35 8.70
CA GLU A 254 -7.25 7.05 9.96
C GLU A 254 -6.83 5.70 10.53
N ALA A 255 -6.72 4.68 9.68
CA ALA A 255 -6.23 3.37 10.08
C ALA A 255 -4.81 3.46 10.65
N LEU A 256 -3.91 4.19 9.98
CA LEU A 256 -2.55 4.48 10.44
C LEU A 256 -2.54 5.10 11.84
N LEU A 257 -3.27 6.20 12.03
CA LEU A 257 -3.27 6.93 13.31
C LEU A 257 -3.94 6.13 14.43
N THR A 258 -4.97 5.33 14.09
CA THR A 258 -5.64 4.45 15.05
C THR A 258 -4.72 3.30 15.46
N ALA A 259 -4.01 2.70 14.50
CA ALA A 259 -3.05 1.63 14.73
C ALA A 259 -1.92 2.05 15.64
N LEU A 260 -1.39 3.26 15.46
CA LEU A 260 -0.22 3.73 16.21
C LEU A 260 -0.59 4.39 17.55
N GLY A 261 -1.80 4.96 17.66
CA GLY A 261 -2.27 5.60 18.87
C GLY A 261 -3.06 4.65 19.78
N PRO A 262 -4.41 4.61 19.70
CA PRO A 262 -5.24 3.79 20.58
C PRO A 262 -4.85 2.30 20.65
N GLN A 263 -4.47 1.68 19.52
CA GLN A 263 -4.26 0.22 19.48
C GLN A 263 -2.94 -0.25 20.10
N THR A 264 -1.98 0.66 20.32
CA THR A 264 -0.71 0.37 21.00
C THR A 264 -0.81 0.50 22.53
N GLN A 265 -1.93 1.00 23.04
CA GLN A 265 -2.15 1.20 24.47
C GLN A 265 -2.66 -0.07 25.16
N ALA A 266 -2.64 -0.08 26.49
CA ALA A 266 -3.18 -1.18 27.28
C ALA A 266 -4.68 -1.41 26.96
N GLY A 267 -5.03 -2.62 26.53
CA GLY A 267 -6.39 -2.97 26.09
C GLY A 267 -6.65 -2.73 24.60
N GLY A 268 -5.69 -2.17 23.86
CA GLY A 268 -5.66 -2.17 22.40
C GLY A 268 -5.24 -3.52 21.83
N CYS A 269 -5.26 -3.62 20.50
CA CYS A 269 -5.05 -4.88 19.78
C CYS A 269 -3.58 -5.31 19.64
N HIS A 270 -2.62 -4.40 19.80
CA HIS A 270 -1.19 -4.69 19.65
C HIS A 270 -0.35 -3.80 20.58
N PRO A 271 -0.53 -3.95 21.91
CA PRO A 271 0.24 -3.18 22.87
C PRO A 271 1.75 -3.41 22.66
N GLY A 272 2.52 -2.33 22.66
CA GLY A 272 3.98 -2.40 22.52
C GLY A 272 4.51 -2.43 21.08
N PHE A 273 3.66 -2.35 20.06
CA PHE A 273 4.12 -2.24 18.67
C PHE A 273 4.96 -0.97 18.43
N LEU A 274 4.42 0.22 18.74
CA LEU A 274 5.10 1.49 18.54
C LEU A 274 6.07 1.78 19.69
N ARG A 275 7.36 1.88 19.39
CA ARG A 275 8.42 2.11 20.36
C ARG A 275 9.01 3.52 20.21
N ASP A 276 9.19 4.21 21.32
CA ASP A 276 9.76 5.57 21.32
C ASP A 276 11.21 5.59 20.80
N ASP A 277 11.98 4.53 21.06
CA ASP A 277 13.39 4.36 20.70
C ASP A 277 13.62 3.61 19.37
N ALA A 278 12.59 3.50 18.53
CA ALA A 278 12.67 2.94 17.18
C ALA A 278 12.41 4.00 16.10
N VAL A 279 12.99 3.83 14.91
CA VAL A 279 12.51 4.54 13.72
C VAL A 279 11.22 3.88 13.26
N LEU A 280 10.19 4.66 12.97
CA LEU A 280 8.93 4.19 12.39
C LEU A 280 8.98 4.33 10.87
N VAL A 281 8.80 3.22 10.16
CA VAL A 281 8.67 3.16 8.72
C VAL A 281 7.24 2.79 8.38
N VAL A 282 6.51 3.68 7.73
CA VAL A 282 5.13 3.43 7.30
C VAL A 282 5.11 3.22 5.80
N THR A 283 4.49 2.13 5.33
CA THR A 283 4.24 1.87 3.91
C THR A 283 2.75 1.82 3.67
N MET A 284 2.22 2.80 2.95
CA MET A 284 0.83 2.84 2.53
C MET A 284 0.70 2.34 1.09
N ILE A 285 -0.26 1.45 0.84
CA ILE A 285 -0.50 0.87 -0.49
C ILE A 285 -1.99 0.92 -0.75
N SER A 286 -2.43 1.71 -1.72
CA SER A 286 -3.84 1.90 -2.07
C SER A 286 -4.01 2.41 -3.49
N ASP A 287 -4.95 1.82 -4.23
CA ASP A 287 -5.42 2.31 -5.52
C ASP A 287 -6.65 3.22 -5.40
N GLU A 288 -7.19 3.39 -4.19
CA GLU A 288 -8.35 4.21 -3.89
C GLU A 288 -8.01 5.65 -3.49
N GLN A 289 -8.98 6.55 -3.63
CA GLN A 289 -8.81 7.94 -3.18
C GLN A 289 -8.88 8.07 -1.66
N GLU A 290 -7.95 8.84 -1.08
CA GLU A 290 -7.90 9.12 0.36
C GLU A 290 -8.97 10.15 0.81
N ASN A 291 -10.23 9.79 0.67
CA ASN A 291 -11.40 10.62 0.98
C ASN A 291 -12.19 10.12 2.19
N GLY A 292 -11.97 8.88 2.64
CA GLY A 292 -12.67 8.31 3.79
C GLY A 292 -12.16 8.84 5.12
N SER A 293 -10.85 9.09 5.25
CA SER A 293 -10.27 9.51 6.54
C SER A 293 -10.69 10.94 6.94
N PRO A 294 -11.10 11.16 8.20
CA PRO A 294 -11.35 12.49 8.73
C PRO A 294 -10.04 13.28 8.88
N GLY A 295 -10.13 14.60 8.68
CA GLY A 295 -8.99 15.50 8.83
C GLY A 295 -8.38 15.91 7.49
N THR A 296 -7.12 16.36 7.54
CA THR A 296 -6.34 16.82 6.38
C THR A 296 -4.94 16.22 6.43
N PRO A 297 -4.22 16.18 5.29
CA PRO A 297 -2.81 15.78 5.26
C PRO A 297 -1.95 16.46 6.32
N GLN A 298 -2.15 17.77 6.53
CA GLN A 298 -1.45 18.52 7.57
C GLN A 298 -1.79 18.05 9.00
N SER A 299 -3.06 17.73 9.28
CA SER A 299 -3.42 17.23 10.62
C SER A 299 -2.85 15.84 10.86
N TRP A 300 -2.89 14.96 9.85
CA TRP A 300 -2.33 13.61 9.95
C TRP A 300 -0.82 13.63 10.18
N TYR A 301 -0.09 14.51 9.48
CA TYR A 301 1.33 14.75 9.74
C TYR A 301 1.60 15.17 11.18
N ASN A 302 0.84 16.16 11.68
CA ASN A 302 1.01 16.64 13.05
C ASN A 302 0.71 15.55 14.10
N ASP A 303 -0.33 14.75 13.87
CA ASP A 303 -0.74 13.67 14.77
C ASP A 303 0.30 12.53 14.77
N LEU A 304 0.80 12.15 13.59
CA LEU A 304 1.85 11.14 13.46
C LEU A 304 3.16 11.60 14.09
N LEU A 305 3.54 12.87 13.89
CA LEU A 305 4.70 13.47 14.53
C LEU A 305 4.56 13.51 16.06
N ALA A 306 3.36 13.78 16.57
CA ALA A 306 3.08 13.78 18.01
C ALA A 306 3.22 12.37 18.62
N LEU A 307 2.87 11.31 17.90
CA LEU A 307 3.06 9.92 18.33
C LEU A 307 4.55 9.55 18.50
N LYS A 308 5.46 10.26 17.81
CA LYS A 308 6.92 10.14 17.98
C LYS A 308 7.52 11.27 18.81
N GLY A 309 6.72 11.91 19.67
CA GLY A 309 7.21 12.93 20.61
C GLY A 309 7.72 14.21 19.93
N GLY A 310 7.31 14.48 18.69
CA GLY A 310 7.83 15.61 17.91
C GLY A 310 9.11 15.29 17.13
N ASN A 311 9.57 14.03 17.12
CA ASN A 311 10.79 13.65 16.43
C ASN A 311 10.54 13.27 14.97
N GLU A 312 10.75 14.22 14.07
CA GLU A 312 10.57 14.01 12.63
C GLU A 312 11.63 13.06 12.04
N THR A 313 12.84 13.00 12.61
CA THR A 313 13.87 12.06 12.12
C THR A 313 13.57 10.61 12.46
N ALA A 314 12.57 10.37 13.31
CA ALA A 314 12.09 9.04 13.69
C ALA A 314 11.06 8.46 12.72
N ILE A 315 10.72 9.12 11.61
CA ILE A 315 9.61 8.74 10.73
C ILE A 315 10.08 8.71 9.28
N VAL A 316 9.79 7.59 8.61
CA VAL A 316 9.92 7.40 7.17
C VAL A 316 8.55 7.04 6.62
N MET A 317 8.13 7.74 5.56
CA MET A 317 6.85 7.51 4.89
C MET A 317 7.07 7.01 3.47
N LEU A 318 6.50 5.86 3.17
CA LEU A 318 6.56 5.19 1.88
C LEU A 318 5.13 5.05 1.37
N SER A 319 4.89 5.35 0.09
CA SER A 319 3.58 5.18 -0.52
C SER A 319 3.66 4.59 -1.92
N LEU A 320 2.90 3.52 -2.15
CA LEU A 320 2.55 3.03 -3.48
C LEU A 320 1.09 3.41 -3.71
N ASN A 321 0.86 4.40 -4.56
CA ASN A 321 -0.48 4.92 -4.82
C ASN A 321 -0.68 5.15 -6.32
N GLY A 322 -1.94 5.36 -6.71
CA GLY A 322 -2.27 5.64 -8.12
C GLY A 322 -1.43 6.79 -8.68
N ASP A 323 -0.80 6.58 -9.83
CA ASP A 323 -0.14 7.63 -10.59
C ASP A 323 -0.90 7.91 -11.89
N ALA A 324 -0.93 9.17 -12.31
CA ALA A 324 -1.86 9.65 -13.33
C ALA A 324 -1.66 8.99 -14.70
N GLU A 325 -0.53 8.29 -14.93
CA GLU A 325 -0.13 7.81 -16.24
C GLU A 325 0.66 6.50 -16.18
N THR A 326 -0.02 5.39 -15.87
CA THR A 326 0.49 4.06 -16.25
C THR A 326 -0.50 3.32 -17.15
N ALA A 327 -0.11 3.17 -18.43
CA ALA A 327 -0.57 2.17 -19.40
C ALA A 327 -2.09 1.91 -19.57
N GLY A 328 -2.96 2.92 -19.37
CA GLY A 328 -4.39 2.78 -19.62
C GLY A 328 -5.17 2.03 -18.52
N GLN A 329 -4.61 1.94 -17.31
CA GLN A 329 -5.34 1.59 -16.08
C GLN A 329 -5.76 2.87 -15.35
N GLU A 330 -6.94 2.88 -14.74
CA GLU A 330 -7.45 3.99 -13.92
C GLU A 330 -6.77 4.00 -12.54
N CYS A 331 -5.45 4.18 -12.48
CA CYS A 331 -4.72 4.51 -11.26
C CYS A 331 -4.91 6.02 -10.98
N ILE A 332 -5.98 6.42 -10.28
CA ILE A 332 -6.27 7.86 -10.07
C ILE A 332 -5.37 8.40 -8.95
N PRO A 333 -4.61 9.49 -9.17
CA PRO A 333 -3.78 10.10 -8.14
C PRO A 333 -4.55 10.54 -6.90
N THR A 334 -4.04 10.13 -5.75
CA THR A 334 -4.56 10.48 -4.43
C THR A 334 -3.91 11.76 -3.94
N ALA A 335 -4.39 12.93 -4.39
CA ALA A 335 -3.76 14.23 -4.08
C ALA A 335 -3.45 14.44 -2.58
N LYS A 336 -4.35 13.97 -1.69
CA LYS A 336 -4.15 14.03 -0.24
C LYS A 336 -3.03 13.12 0.26
N MET A 337 -2.89 11.91 -0.27
CA MET A 337 -1.79 11.02 0.11
C MET A 337 -0.45 11.58 -0.35
N THR A 338 -0.40 12.10 -1.58
CA THR A 338 0.79 12.77 -2.11
C THR A 338 1.19 13.97 -1.25
N GLU A 339 0.23 14.79 -0.84
CA GLU A 339 0.47 15.89 0.08
C GLU A 339 0.96 15.40 1.45
N PHE A 340 0.34 14.32 1.99
CA PHE A 340 0.68 13.78 3.29
C PHE A 340 2.12 13.23 3.33
N VAL A 341 2.50 12.38 2.38
CA VAL A 341 3.85 11.83 2.27
C VAL A 341 4.87 12.93 1.94
N GLY A 342 4.47 13.93 1.14
CA GLY A 342 5.31 15.07 0.79
C GLY A 342 5.77 15.93 1.99
N TYR A 343 5.06 15.91 3.12
CA TYR A 343 5.52 16.60 4.33
C TYR A 343 6.82 16.03 4.92
N PHE A 344 7.17 14.78 4.60
CA PHE A 344 8.38 14.12 5.12
C PHE A 344 9.63 14.39 4.27
N GLY A 345 9.50 15.17 3.19
CA GLY A 345 10.61 15.58 2.35
C GLY A 345 11.42 14.39 1.85
N GLU A 346 12.73 14.39 2.12
CA GLU A 346 13.66 13.33 1.74
C GLU A 346 13.41 11.98 2.45
N ARG A 347 12.60 11.96 3.51
CA ARG A 347 12.13 10.74 4.20
C ARG A 347 10.76 10.26 3.73
N GLY A 348 10.20 10.92 2.71
CA GLY A 348 8.94 10.58 2.07
C GLY A 348 9.17 10.16 0.61
N ILE A 349 8.88 8.91 0.25
CA ILE A 349 8.94 8.46 -1.14
C ILE A 349 7.59 7.94 -1.63
N ILE A 350 7.31 8.21 -2.90
CA ILE A 350 6.08 7.84 -3.58
C ILE A 350 6.46 7.16 -4.89
N ASP A 351 5.87 6.01 -5.17
CA ASP A 351 5.95 5.36 -6.49
C ASP A 351 4.56 4.83 -6.90
N SER A 352 4.45 4.37 -8.14
CA SER A 352 3.20 3.91 -8.73
C SER A 352 2.81 2.53 -8.19
N ILE A 353 1.57 2.43 -7.69
CA ILE A 353 0.96 1.13 -7.38
C ILE A 353 0.75 0.27 -8.63
N CYS A 354 0.60 0.90 -9.80
CA CYS A 354 0.47 0.23 -11.10
C CYS A 354 1.81 -0.39 -11.59
N ALA A 355 2.91 -0.25 -10.84
CA ALA A 355 4.17 -0.90 -11.19
C ALA A 355 4.03 -2.43 -11.14
N PRO A 356 4.58 -3.16 -12.14
CA PRO A 356 4.46 -4.63 -12.19
C PRO A 356 5.33 -5.36 -11.15
N ASP A 357 6.20 -4.63 -10.44
CA ASP A 357 7.10 -5.13 -9.40
C ASP A 357 7.47 -3.97 -8.47
N TYR A 358 7.35 -4.17 -7.15
CA TYR A 358 7.68 -3.16 -6.14
C TYR A 358 9.11 -3.29 -5.60
N SER A 359 9.89 -4.27 -6.09
CA SER A 359 11.27 -4.45 -5.66
C SER A 359 12.15 -3.20 -5.87
N PRO A 360 12.05 -2.44 -6.97
CA PRO A 360 12.81 -1.20 -7.13
C PRO A 360 12.45 -0.14 -6.08
N PHE A 361 11.16 0.05 -5.82
CA PHE A 361 10.67 0.96 -4.79
C PHE A 361 11.21 0.60 -3.40
N PHE A 362 11.14 -0.69 -3.04
CA PHE A 362 11.66 -1.14 -1.75
C PHE A 362 13.19 -1.06 -1.66
N GLN A 363 13.91 -1.18 -2.77
CA GLN A 363 15.37 -0.96 -2.78
C GLN A 363 15.73 0.50 -2.52
N GLU A 364 14.98 1.44 -3.10
CA GLU A 364 15.14 2.88 -2.81
C GLU A 364 14.79 3.18 -1.35
N ALA A 365 13.68 2.60 -0.85
CA ALA A 365 13.24 2.76 0.53
C ALA A 365 14.33 2.38 1.55
N VAL A 366 15.10 1.32 1.30
CA VAL A 366 16.19 0.90 2.19
C VAL A 366 17.22 2.02 2.38
N GLY A 367 17.59 2.75 1.31
CA GLY A 367 18.53 3.86 1.42
C GLY A 367 17.99 5.03 2.26
N VAL A 368 16.69 5.32 2.13
CA VAL A 368 16.01 6.33 2.95
C VAL A 368 15.94 5.91 4.42
N ILE A 369 15.67 4.62 4.68
CA ILE A 369 15.61 4.05 6.03
C ILE A 369 16.99 4.08 6.68
N ASP A 370 18.04 3.69 5.96
CA ASP A 370 19.43 3.73 6.43
C ASP A 370 19.83 5.18 6.82
N TYR A 371 19.54 6.15 5.95
CA TYR A 371 19.76 7.57 6.24
C TYR A 371 18.95 8.05 7.46
N ALA A 372 17.67 7.69 7.56
CA ALA A 372 16.85 8.05 8.71
C ALA A 372 17.41 7.44 10.01
N CYS A 373 17.91 6.21 9.94
CA CYS A 373 18.55 5.54 11.05
C CYS A 373 19.85 6.22 11.50
N ASP A 374 20.69 6.64 10.56
CA ASP A 374 21.93 7.38 10.85
C ASP A 374 21.66 8.75 11.50
N GLU A 375 20.55 9.40 11.14
CA GLU A 375 20.10 10.68 11.69
C GLU A 375 19.26 10.56 12.97
N PHE A 376 18.86 9.34 13.34
CA PHE A 376 17.98 9.12 14.48
C PHE A 376 18.70 9.36 15.80
N VAL A 377 18.06 10.14 16.67
CA VAL A 377 18.48 10.35 18.06
C VAL A 377 17.38 9.79 18.96
N PRO A 378 17.63 8.65 19.64
CA PRO A 378 16.65 8.07 20.55
C PRO A 378 16.32 9.04 21.70
N PRO A 379 15.07 9.05 22.20
CA PRO A 379 14.73 9.76 23.43
C PRO A 379 15.51 9.16 24.61
N GLY A 380 16.17 10.03 25.40
CA GLY A 380 17.08 9.65 26.48
C GLY A 380 16.44 9.39 27.84
#